data_AF-A0A552BZ69-F1
#
_entry.id   AF-A0A552BZ69-F1
#
_cell.length_a   1.000
_cell.length_b   1.000
_cell.length_c   1.000
_cell.angle_alpha   90.00
_cell.angle_beta   90.00
_cell.angle_gamma   90.00
#
_symmetry.space_group_name_H-M   'P 1'
#
loop_
_entity.id
_entity.type
_entity.pdbx_description
1 polymer ?
#
loop_
_entity_poly.entity_id
_entity_poly.type
_entity_poly.pdbx_seq_one_letter_code
_entity_poly.pdbx_strand_id
1 'polypeptide(L)'
;MAETTSEESFRRLRSLLRDQLQMNRLRELREAALGEPPRVRAILGALLEFAELPESLWRPLKDSLNPLTKFEFGLFSELPNAEEWQSK
;
A
#
# COMPACT_ATOMS: atom_id res chain seq x y z
N MET A 1 12.39 9.81 -24.18
CA MET A 1 11.28 9.15 -23.47
C MET A 1 11.87 8.72 -22.13
N ALA A 2 11.59 9.44 -21.04
CA ALA A 2 12.24 9.17 -19.76
C ALA A 2 11.64 7.90 -19.14
N GLU A 3 12.39 6.81 -19.18
CA GLU A 3 12.14 5.61 -18.40
C GLU A 3 12.22 6.02 -16.92
N THR A 4 11.06 6.04 -16.25
CA THR A 4 10.95 6.50 -14.86
C THR A 4 11.53 5.41 -13.98
N THR A 5 12.54 5.71 -13.17
CA THR A 5 13.10 4.71 -12.24
C THR A 5 12.03 4.24 -11.25
N SER A 6 12.14 3.02 -10.72
CA SER A 6 11.20 2.50 -9.70
C SER A 6 11.05 3.49 -8.54
N GLU A 7 12.14 4.11 -8.10
CA GLU A 7 12.14 5.13 -7.04
C GLU A 7 11.29 6.36 -7.39
N GLU A 8 11.43 6.91 -8.60
CA GLU A 8 10.63 8.06 -9.03
C GLU A 8 9.14 7.69 -9.14
N SER A 9 8.84 6.47 -9.60
CA SER A 9 7.48 5.94 -9.64
C SER A 9 6.86 5.87 -8.23
N PHE A 10 7.58 5.32 -7.25
CA PHE A 10 7.10 5.28 -5.86
C PHE A 10 6.95 6.67 -5.23
N ARG A 11 7.87 7.58 -5.53
CA ARG A 11 7.78 8.98 -5.08
C ARG A 11 6.52 9.66 -5.60
N ARG A 12 6.22 9.48 -6.90
CA ARG A 12 5.00 10.02 -7.52
C ARG A 12 3.76 9.36 -6.91
N LEU A 13 3.73 8.05 -6.76
CA LEU A 13 2.61 7.32 -6.16
C LEU A 13 2.31 7.82 -4.74
N ARG A 14 3.33 8.02 -3.92
CA ARG A 14 3.19 8.63 -2.59
C ARG A 14 2.57 10.02 -2.65
N SER A 15 3.03 10.89 -3.56
CA SER A 15 2.45 12.23 -3.71
C SER A 15 0.99 12.19 -4.18
N LEU A 16 0.63 11.29 -5.10
CA LEU A 16 -0.76 11.12 -5.53
C LEU A 16 -1.67 10.72 -4.35
N LEU A 17 -1.24 9.72 -3.57
CA LEU A 17 -2.01 9.22 -2.43
C LEU A 17 -2.18 10.28 -1.33
N ARG A 18 -1.14 11.06 -1.05
CA ARG A 18 -1.12 12.03 0.04
C ARG A 18 -1.71 13.39 -0.35
N ASP A 19 -1.36 13.88 -1.54
CA ASP A 19 -1.56 15.28 -1.90
C ASP A 19 -2.76 15.47 -2.85
N GLN A 20 -3.18 14.42 -3.56
CA GLN A 20 -4.26 14.51 -4.56
C GLN A 20 -5.55 13.81 -4.18
N LEU A 21 -5.52 12.83 -3.27
CA LEU A 21 -6.71 12.11 -2.84
C LEU A 21 -7.33 12.71 -1.57
N GLN A 22 -8.63 12.93 -1.63
CA GLN A 22 -9.41 13.33 -0.47
C GLN A 22 -9.58 12.16 0.51
N MET A 23 -9.69 12.48 1.81
CA MET A 23 -9.76 11.49 2.88
C MET A 23 -10.95 10.51 2.76
N ASN A 24 -12.09 10.96 2.20
CA ASN A 24 -13.23 10.08 1.89
C ASN A 24 -12.89 9.05 0.81
N ARG A 25 -12.19 9.45 -0.26
CA ARG A 25 -11.74 8.53 -1.32
C ARG A 25 -10.74 7.51 -0.82
N LEU A 26 -9.82 7.91 0.07
CA LEU A 26 -8.90 6.98 0.72
C LEU A 26 -9.64 5.95 1.58
N ARG A 27 -10.70 6.35 2.30
CA ARG A 27 -11.56 5.42 3.03
C ARG A 27 -12.31 4.47 2.11
N GLU A 28 -12.89 4.97 1.02
CA GLU A 28 -13.57 4.14 0.01
C GLU A 28 -12.61 3.10 -0.59
N LEU A 29 -11.38 3.50 -0.90
CA LEU A 29 -10.34 2.62 -1.42
C LEU A 29 -9.96 1.52 -0.42
N ARG A 30 -9.79 1.87 0.86
CA ARG A 30 -9.57 0.88 1.95
C ARG A 30 -10.73 -0.11 2.03
N GLU A 31 -11.97 0.36 2.04
CA GLU A 31 -13.15 -0.51 2.13
C GLU A 31 -13.23 -1.46 0.94
N ALA A 32 -12.97 -0.97 -0.27
CA ALA A 32 -12.92 -1.83 -1.45
C ALA A 32 -11.85 -2.92 -1.32
N ALA A 33 -10.65 -2.56 -0.86
CA ALA A 33 -9.56 -3.52 -0.69
C ALA A 33 -9.84 -4.58 0.38
N LEU A 34 -10.65 -4.31 1.40
CA LEU A 34 -11.03 -5.33 2.39
C LEU A 34 -11.77 -6.53 1.75
N GLY A 35 -12.45 -6.33 0.62
CA GLY A 35 -13.08 -7.39 -0.17
C GLY A 35 -12.13 -8.16 -1.09
N GLU A 36 -10.88 -7.72 -1.23
CA GLU A 36 -9.90 -8.28 -2.16
C GLU A 36 -9.03 -9.39 -1.51
N PRO A 37 -8.29 -10.18 -2.30
CA PRO A 37 -7.37 -11.17 -1.78
C PRO A 37 -6.33 -10.57 -0.81
N PRO A 38 -5.82 -11.33 0.17
CA PRO A 38 -4.88 -10.84 1.19
C PRO A 38 -3.66 -10.10 0.62
N ARG A 39 -3.13 -10.54 -0.53
CA ARG A 39 -2.02 -9.86 -1.21
C ARG A 39 -2.35 -8.42 -1.60
N VAL A 40 -3.56 -8.16 -2.11
CA VAL A 40 -3.98 -6.81 -2.51
C VAL A 40 -4.07 -5.90 -1.29
N ARG A 41 -4.64 -6.41 -0.20
CA ARG A 41 -4.72 -5.72 1.09
C ARG A 41 -3.34 -5.38 1.63
N ALA A 42 -2.39 -6.30 1.54
CA ALA A 42 -1.02 -6.11 1.98
C ALA A 42 -0.31 -5.01 1.16
N ILE A 43 -0.40 -5.06 -0.17
CA ILE A 43 0.23 -4.07 -1.05
C ILE A 43 -0.40 -2.68 -0.84
N LEU A 44 -1.72 -2.57 -0.81
CA LEU A 44 -2.37 -1.29 -0.58
C LEU A 44 -2.02 -0.73 0.81
N GLY A 45 -2.05 -1.57 1.84
CA GLY A 45 -1.67 -1.18 3.19
C GLY A 45 -0.24 -0.65 3.26
N ALA A 46 0.71 -1.35 2.63
CA ALA A 46 2.10 -0.91 2.53
C ALA A 46 2.21 0.46 1.86
N LEU A 47 1.48 0.69 0.76
CA LEU A 47 1.47 1.97 0.05
C LEU A 47 0.88 3.11 0.88
N LEU A 48 -0.21 2.87 1.61
CA LEU A 48 -0.84 3.88 2.47
C LEU A 48 0.05 4.25 3.66
N GLU A 49 0.69 3.27 4.30
CA GLU A 49 1.65 3.52 5.39
C GLU A 49 2.91 4.21 4.87
N PHE A 50 3.47 3.77 3.73
CA PHE A 50 4.60 4.43 3.06
C PHE A 50 4.30 5.88 2.68
N ALA A 51 3.04 6.17 2.31
CA ALA A 51 2.59 7.51 2.04
C ALA A 51 2.42 8.39 3.31
N GLU A 52 2.73 7.86 4.49
CA GLU A 52 2.57 8.51 5.81
C GLU A 52 1.11 8.93 6.08
N LEU A 53 0.16 8.15 5.56
CA LEU A 53 -1.25 8.40 5.81
C LEU A 53 -1.64 7.95 7.23
N PRO A 54 -2.69 8.56 7.82
CA PRO A 54 -3.16 8.18 9.14
C PRO A 54 -3.39 6.69 9.30
N GLU A 55 -3.00 6.15 10.47
CA GLU A 55 -3.09 4.73 10.79
C GLU A 55 -4.50 4.14 10.60
N SER A 56 -5.55 4.95 10.82
CA SER A 56 -6.94 4.55 10.60
C SER A 56 -7.27 4.16 9.14
N LEU A 57 -6.43 4.52 8.17
CA LEU A 57 -6.59 4.14 6.78
C LEU A 57 -5.96 2.80 6.43
N TRP A 58 -4.84 2.42 7.06
CA TRP A 58 -4.13 1.19 6.68
C TRP A 58 -4.21 0.09 7.74
N ARG A 59 -4.36 0.41 9.03
CA ARG A 59 -4.40 -0.59 10.10
C ARG A 59 -5.49 -1.65 9.91
N PRO A 60 -6.73 -1.33 9.47
CA PRO A 60 -7.73 -2.34 9.19
C PRO A 60 -7.30 -3.35 8.12
N LEU A 61 -6.49 -2.93 7.14
CA LEU A 61 -5.92 -3.85 6.14
C LEU A 61 -4.92 -4.79 6.79
N LYS A 62 -4.03 -4.27 7.65
CA LYS A 62 -3.03 -5.06 8.39
C LYS A 62 -3.68 -6.10 9.31
N ASP A 63 -4.69 -5.68 10.06
CA ASP A 63 -5.42 -6.54 10.99
C ASP A 63 -6.20 -7.66 10.28
N SER A 64 -6.52 -7.48 8.99
CA SER A 64 -7.21 -8.48 8.18
C SER A 64 -6.30 -9.60 7.62
N LEU A 65 -4.98 -9.46 7.77
CA LEU A 65 -3.99 -10.41 7.22
C LEU A 65 -3.72 -11.54 8.21
N ASN A 66 -3.49 -12.74 7.68
CA ASN A 66 -2.97 -13.84 8.49
C ASN A 66 -1.46 -13.62 8.74
N PRO A 67 -0.99 -13.53 10.00
CA PRO A 67 0.40 -13.20 10.33
C PRO A 67 1.44 -14.20 9.80
N LEU A 68 1.04 -15.43 9.49
CA LEU A 68 1.92 -16.48 8.99
C LEU A 68 2.01 -16.53 7.46
N THR A 69 1.18 -15.74 6.77
CA THR A 69 1.17 -15.71 5.31
C THR A 69 2.20 -14.71 4.81
N LYS A 70 2.86 -15.04 3.70
CA LYS A 70 3.77 -14.14 2.99
C LYS A 70 3.34 -14.04 1.51
N PHE A 71 3.58 -12.90 0.87
CA PHE A 71 3.10 -12.60 -0.47
C PHE A 71 4.22 -12.16 -1.42
N GLU A 72 4.10 -12.54 -2.68
CA GLU A 72 4.94 -12.02 -3.76
C GLU A 72 4.46 -10.61 -4.14
N PHE A 73 5.24 -9.59 -3.80
CA PHE A 73 4.91 -8.19 -4.09
C PHE A 73 5.30 -7.77 -5.51
N GLY A 74 6.14 -8.54 -6.20
CA GLY A 74 6.68 -8.14 -7.50
C GLY A 74 7.42 -6.81 -7.39
N LEU A 75 7.13 -5.84 -8.25
CA LEU A 75 7.76 -4.51 -8.22
C LEU A 75 7.58 -3.78 -6.87
N PHE A 76 6.52 -4.08 -6.12
CA PHE A 76 6.26 -3.46 -4.81
C PHE A 76 7.17 -3.97 -3.69
N SER A 77 8.00 -5.01 -3.93
CA SER A 77 8.97 -5.49 -2.94
C SER A 77 10.07 -4.47 -2.66
N GLU A 78 10.23 -3.46 -3.53
CA GLU A 78 11.15 -2.34 -3.34
C GLU A 78 10.64 -1.28 -2.34
N LEU A 79 9.40 -1.39 -1.86
CA LEU A 79 8.88 -0.49 -0.84
C LEU A 79 9.68 -0.64 0.47
N PRO A 80 10.07 0.46 1.14
CA PRO A 80 10.85 0.39 2.37
C PRO A 80 10.18 -0.37 3.52
N ASN A 81 8.85 -0.52 3.48
CA ASN A 81 8.05 -1.23 4.47
C ASN A 81 7.45 -2.55 3.94
N ALA A 82 7.97 -3.11 2.84
CA ALA A 82 7.40 -4.31 2.23
C ALA A 82 7.45 -5.54 3.17
N GLU A 83 8.51 -5.69 3.96
CA GLU A 83 8.69 -6.82 4.88
C GLU A 83 7.66 -6.82 6.01
N GLU A 84 7.36 -5.64 6.55
CA GLU A 84 6.36 -5.36 7.59
C GLU A 84 4.93 -5.66 7.10
N TRP A 85 4.75 -5.68 5.78
CA TRP A 85 3.53 -6.06 5.08
C TRP A 85 3.60 -7.44 4.44
N GLN A 86 4.45 -8.31 5.00
CA GLN A 86 4.50 -9.73 4.67
C GLN A 86 4.98 -10.01 3.24
N SER A 87 5.80 -9.16 2.62
CA SER A 87 6.52 -9.54 1.40
C SER A 87 7.41 -10.76 1.64
N LYS A 88 7.50 -11.62 0.62
CA LYS A 88 8.53 -12.65 0.46
C LYS A 88 9.80 -12.07 -0.14
#